data_AF-A0A961PM66-F1
#
_entry.id   AF-A0A961PM66-F1
#
_cell.length_a   1.000
_cell.length_b   1.000
_cell.length_c   1.000
_cell.angle_alpha   90.00
_cell.angle_beta   90.00
_cell.angle_gamma   90.00
#
_symmetry.space_group_name_H-M   'P 1'
#
loop_
_entity.id
_entity.type
_entity.pdbx_description
1 polymer ?
#
loop_
_entity_poly.entity_id
_entity_poly.type
_entity_poly.pdbx_seq_one_letter_code
_entity_poly.pdbx_strand_id
1 'polypeptide(L)'
;AADVCNIDEMRAAFEAARTRFGAIYGVIHAAGTIDDAPLLAKTVGSVEGVFAPKVHGTRVLDALLPDGAVERIVVFSSTSTLTAPAGQVDYVAANEYLNAWAKARSGKTRVTAIDWGIWAEVGMAADAMATRLGQGPAMPETPTSVPLLETAGFDAQMNRRFRATYSTRMWLLDEHRTKDGRALVPGTGILEIAAESLHGQGEVEPFEITDLTFFRALEVDQPRAVTVTLTRSDAGYDFALRSEVTLRGRRGFALNASARVNMGTIPAAAPLDVAAIAARCTRDVLEDPNGLATGQEAHLAFGPRWRVLTRQAYGQGEGLAHLALPTAFRTDLDQGFVLHPALMDLATGWAMGLIPGYQGRALWVPVSYGRVRVYRALPAEIVSHVRIAPAEPGFASFDITLATPDGQVCAEIARFSIKRLDGGFGAPAPLLPSEVALDENPADRALNPGEERLARNLAQGITPAEGAEGFLRALATGRSQVVISSLTLPELILEAAQPPEQETAEGQKFERPDLDSDYLAPRNDVERMLVAMFEELLGVQGVGVQDSFFDLGGHSLIAVRLFA
;
A
#
# COMPACT_ATOMS: atom_id res chain seq x y z
N ALA A 1 -21.87 11.66 8.72
CA ALA A 1 -21.64 10.45 7.90
C ALA A 1 -21.50 9.28 8.87
N ALA A 2 -21.88 8.07 8.45
CA ALA A 2 -21.76 6.85 9.24
C ALA A 2 -21.48 5.69 8.29
N ASP A 3 -20.64 4.75 8.71
CA ASP A 3 -20.49 3.46 8.04
C ASP A 3 -21.70 2.57 8.34
N VAL A 4 -22.38 2.08 7.30
CA VAL A 4 -23.54 1.20 7.42
C VAL A 4 -23.22 -0.11 8.13
N CYS A 5 -21.95 -0.53 8.14
CA CYS A 5 -21.48 -1.73 8.82
C CYS A 5 -21.23 -1.50 10.31
N ASN A 6 -21.17 -0.24 10.77
CA ASN A 6 -20.93 0.12 12.16
C ASN A 6 -22.25 0.47 12.86
N ILE A 7 -22.68 -0.39 13.79
CA ILE A 7 -23.95 -0.23 14.48
C ILE A 7 -24.02 1.03 15.36
N ASP A 8 -22.91 1.46 15.96
CA ASP A 8 -22.89 2.61 16.85
C ASP A 8 -22.92 3.92 16.07
N GLU A 9 -22.18 4.00 14.97
CA GLU A 9 -22.27 5.14 14.03
C GLU A 9 -23.67 5.24 13.41
N MET A 10 -24.26 4.13 12.98
CA MET A 10 -25.61 4.11 12.43
C MET A 10 -26.66 4.52 13.46
N ARG A 11 -26.52 4.09 14.72
CA ARG A 11 -27.40 4.54 15.81
C ARG A 11 -27.31 6.06 15.99
N ALA A 12 -26.09 6.60 16.05
CA ALA A 12 -25.88 8.04 16.15
C ALA A 12 -26.47 8.80 14.95
N ALA A 13 -26.32 8.26 13.75
CA ALA A 13 -26.87 8.84 12.52
C ALA A 13 -28.41 8.86 12.53
N PHE A 14 -29.06 7.78 12.97
CA PHE A 14 -30.52 7.73 13.09
C PHE A 14 -31.04 8.72 14.13
N GLU A 15 -30.39 8.85 15.28
CA GLU A 15 -30.79 9.82 16.30
C GLU A 15 -30.59 11.27 15.84
N ALA A 16 -29.47 11.56 15.16
CA ALA A 16 -29.24 12.86 14.56
C ALA A 16 -30.30 13.19 13.49
N ALA A 17 -30.65 12.22 12.63
CA ALA A 17 -31.69 12.38 11.63
C ALA A 17 -33.06 12.62 12.26
N ARG A 18 -33.43 11.88 13.30
CA ARG A 18 -34.69 12.05 14.03
C ARG A 18 -34.79 13.41 14.71
N THR A 19 -33.70 13.85 15.33
CA THR A 19 -33.63 15.16 15.99
C THR A 19 -33.82 16.29 14.98
N ARG A 20 -33.21 16.16 13.78
CA ARG A 20 -33.24 17.20 12.76
C ARG A 20 -34.52 17.22 11.92
N PHE A 21 -35.04 16.05 11.57
CA PHE A 21 -36.10 15.90 10.55
C PHE A 21 -37.39 15.28 11.09
N GLY A 22 -37.39 14.77 12.34
CA GLY A 22 -38.54 14.11 12.94
C GLY A 22 -38.62 12.61 12.62
N ALA A 23 -39.84 12.08 12.55
CA ALA A 23 -40.06 10.65 12.34
C ALA A 23 -39.50 10.20 10.96
N ILE A 24 -38.87 9.02 10.95
CA ILE A 24 -38.34 8.39 9.74
C ILE A 24 -39.39 7.40 9.24
N TYR A 25 -39.92 7.63 8.04
CA TYR A 25 -40.97 6.79 7.45
C TYR A 25 -40.41 5.69 6.55
N GLY A 26 -39.23 5.89 5.99
CA GLY A 26 -38.60 4.89 5.16
C GLY A 26 -37.09 5.01 5.08
N VAL A 27 -36.47 3.91 4.65
CA VAL A 27 -35.02 3.78 4.47
C VAL A 27 -34.74 3.24 3.08
N ILE A 28 -33.79 3.88 2.39
CA ILE A 28 -33.23 3.40 1.13
C ILE A 28 -31.82 2.92 1.42
N HIS A 29 -31.58 1.63 1.23
CA HIS A 29 -30.27 1.03 1.37
C HIS A 29 -29.64 0.85 -0.01
N ALA A 30 -28.82 1.82 -0.39
CA ALA A 30 -28.12 1.86 -1.68
C ALA A 30 -26.62 1.54 -1.58
N ALA A 31 -26.15 1.07 -0.41
CA ALA A 31 -24.74 0.74 -0.23
C ALA A 31 -24.37 -0.52 -1.03
N GLY A 32 -23.16 -0.52 -1.59
CA GLY A 32 -22.63 -1.62 -2.36
C GLY A 32 -21.23 -1.31 -2.85
N THR A 33 -20.46 -2.36 -3.09
CA THR A 33 -19.17 -2.30 -3.78
C THR A 33 -19.05 -3.53 -4.66
N ILE A 34 -18.19 -3.45 -5.67
CA ILE A 34 -17.84 -4.55 -6.58
C ILE A 34 -16.32 -4.73 -6.56
N ASP A 35 -15.87 -5.96 -6.81
CA ASP A 35 -14.44 -6.32 -6.86
C ASP A 35 -14.24 -7.45 -7.86
N ASP A 36 -14.54 -7.23 -9.13
CA ASP A 36 -14.63 -8.32 -10.12
C ASP A 36 -13.30 -9.07 -10.28
N ALA A 37 -13.32 -10.39 -10.05
CA ALA A 37 -12.16 -11.26 -10.23
C ALA A 37 -12.58 -12.72 -10.46
N PRO A 38 -11.83 -13.52 -11.24
CA PRO A 38 -12.04 -14.96 -11.32
C PRO A 38 -12.06 -15.59 -9.92
N LEU A 39 -12.87 -16.62 -9.71
CA LEU A 39 -13.03 -17.26 -8.39
C LEU A 39 -11.69 -17.68 -7.77
N LEU A 40 -10.73 -18.13 -8.58
CA LEU A 40 -9.39 -18.54 -8.11
C LEU A 40 -8.53 -17.37 -7.60
N ALA A 41 -8.83 -16.13 -7.99
CA ALA A 41 -8.13 -14.93 -7.57
C ALA A 41 -8.78 -14.24 -6.36
N LYS A 42 -9.95 -14.72 -5.91
CA LYS A 42 -10.68 -14.15 -4.77
C LYS A 42 -10.08 -14.62 -3.45
N THR A 43 -9.89 -13.69 -2.52
CA THR A 43 -9.53 -14.00 -1.12
C THR A 43 -10.76 -13.90 -0.24
N VAL A 44 -10.70 -14.50 0.95
CA VAL A 44 -11.80 -14.35 1.94
C VAL A 44 -12.01 -12.88 2.29
N GLY A 45 -10.94 -12.11 2.46
CA GLY A 45 -11.01 -10.69 2.75
C GLY A 45 -11.68 -9.87 1.64
N SER A 46 -11.37 -10.16 0.37
CA SER A 46 -11.97 -9.43 -0.76
C SER A 46 -13.47 -9.73 -0.89
N VAL A 47 -13.88 -10.99 -0.69
CA VAL A 47 -15.28 -11.41 -0.64
C VAL A 47 -16.02 -10.75 0.53
N GLU A 48 -15.44 -10.71 1.72
CA GLU A 48 -16.02 -10.02 2.87
C GLU A 48 -16.17 -8.52 2.64
N GLY A 49 -15.24 -7.89 1.91
CA GLY A 49 -15.35 -6.50 1.48
C GLY A 49 -16.59 -6.24 0.61
N VAL A 50 -16.90 -7.13 -0.32
CA VAL A 50 -18.11 -7.07 -1.16
C VAL A 50 -19.38 -7.36 -0.34
N PHE A 51 -19.32 -8.29 0.60
CA PHE A 51 -20.43 -8.62 1.49
C PHE A 51 -20.75 -7.50 2.48
N ALA A 52 -19.74 -6.79 2.98
CA ALA A 52 -19.89 -5.83 4.07
C ALA A 52 -21.05 -4.84 3.88
N PRO A 53 -21.10 -4.03 2.81
CA PRO A 53 -22.15 -3.01 2.69
C PRO A 53 -23.56 -3.60 2.56
N LYS A 54 -23.72 -4.71 1.83
CA LYS A 54 -25.05 -5.29 1.52
C LYS A 54 -25.53 -6.30 2.56
N VAL A 55 -24.65 -7.19 3.01
CA VAL A 55 -24.99 -8.26 3.96
C VAL A 55 -24.91 -7.74 5.39
N HIS A 56 -23.73 -7.29 5.82
CA HIS A 56 -23.54 -6.83 7.20
C HIS A 56 -24.28 -5.50 7.44
N GLY A 57 -24.25 -4.58 6.47
CA GLY A 57 -25.05 -3.34 6.52
C GLY A 57 -26.55 -3.60 6.66
N THR A 58 -27.12 -4.58 5.93
CA THR A 58 -28.52 -4.96 6.10
C THR A 58 -28.80 -5.56 7.48
N ARG A 59 -27.86 -6.33 8.06
CA ARG A 59 -28.01 -6.84 9.45
C ARG A 59 -28.01 -5.72 10.48
N VAL A 60 -27.19 -4.68 10.29
CA VAL A 60 -27.22 -3.48 11.13
C VAL A 60 -28.57 -2.77 11.02
N LEU A 61 -29.09 -2.59 9.81
CA LEU A 61 -30.42 -2.02 9.59
C LEU A 61 -31.52 -2.86 10.22
N ASP A 62 -31.45 -4.20 10.10
CA ASP A 62 -32.42 -5.13 10.69
C ASP A 62 -32.47 -5.01 12.23
N ALA A 63 -31.29 -4.89 12.86
CA ALA A 63 -31.18 -4.71 14.31
C ALA A 63 -31.70 -3.35 14.80
N LEU A 64 -31.45 -2.27 14.05
CA LEU A 64 -31.85 -0.91 14.42
C LEU A 64 -33.30 -0.58 14.04
N LEU A 65 -33.86 -1.28 13.05
CA LEU A 65 -35.21 -1.07 12.50
C LEU A 65 -36.04 -2.36 12.60
N PRO A 66 -36.49 -2.71 13.82
CA PRO A 66 -37.40 -3.84 14.00
C PRO A 66 -38.71 -3.62 13.25
N ASP A 67 -39.48 -4.68 13.04
CA ASP A 67 -40.72 -4.63 12.27
C ASP A 67 -41.71 -3.58 12.80
N GLY A 68 -42.15 -2.68 11.91
CA GLY A 68 -43.01 -1.54 12.23
C GLY A 68 -42.28 -0.28 12.69
N ALA A 69 -40.95 -0.29 12.83
CA ALA A 69 -40.17 0.93 13.16
C ALA A 69 -40.21 1.97 12.04
N VAL A 70 -40.35 1.52 10.79
CA VAL A 70 -40.56 2.34 9.59
C VAL A 70 -41.64 1.70 8.73
N GLU A 71 -42.29 2.49 7.87
CA GLU A 71 -43.31 1.99 6.96
C GLU A 71 -42.72 1.19 5.81
N ARG A 72 -41.52 1.59 5.35
CA ARG A 72 -40.91 1.01 4.15
C ARG A 72 -39.38 0.96 4.19
N ILE A 73 -38.82 -0.14 3.70
CA ILE A 73 -37.40 -0.28 3.41
C ILE A 73 -37.25 -0.68 1.94
N VAL A 74 -36.35 -0.01 1.23
CA VAL A 74 -35.99 -0.35 -0.14
C VAL A 74 -34.52 -0.72 -0.18
N VAL A 75 -34.20 -1.93 -0.61
CA VAL A 75 -32.81 -2.40 -0.76
C VAL A 75 -32.45 -2.44 -2.24
N PHE A 76 -31.31 -1.85 -2.60
CA PHE A 76 -30.85 -1.83 -3.98
C PHE A 76 -30.05 -3.10 -4.22
N SER A 77 -30.67 -3.99 -4.99
CA SER A 77 -30.09 -5.22 -5.52
C SER A 77 -29.70 -5.00 -6.99
N SER A 78 -29.35 -6.05 -7.72
CA SER A 78 -28.84 -5.95 -9.09
C SER A 78 -29.35 -7.09 -9.97
N THR A 79 -29.54 -6.83 -11.27
CA THR A 79 -29.82 -7.85 -12.28
C THR A 79 -28.69 -8.89 -12.42
N SER A 80 -27.52 -8.66 -11.83
CA SER A 80 -26.44 -9.65 -11.74
C SER A 80 -26.90 -10.97 -11.12
N THR A 81 -27.91 -10.95 -10.27
CA THR A 81 -28.48 -12.17 -9.70
C THR A 81 -29.21 -13.05 -10.70
N LEU A 82 -29.60 -12.48 -11.84
CA LEU A 82 -30.21 -13.18 -12.97
C LEU A 82 -29.18 -13.51 -14.05
N THR A 83 -28.28 -12.57 -14.35
CA THR A 83 -27.29 -12.74 -15.42
C THR A 83 -26.06 -13.55 -15.00
N ALA A 84 -25.78 -13.63 -13.69
CA ALA A 84 -24.65 -14.34 -13.10
C ALA A 84 -23.31 -14.14 -13.85
N PRO A 85 -22.86 -12.89 -14.05
CA PRO A 85 -21.69 -12.59 -14.86
C PRO A 85 -20.42 -13.20 -14.24
N ALA A 86 -19.53 -13.67 -15.11
CA ALA A 86 -18.25 -14.23 -14.69
C ALA A 86 -17.45 -13.20 -13.86
N GLY A 87 -16.87 -13.66 -12.75
CA GLY A 87 -16.05 -12.82 -11.86
C GLY A 87 -16.81 -12.10 -10.74
N GLN A 88 -18.15 -12.16 -10.72
CA GLN A 88 -18.99 -11.46 -9.74
C GLN A 88 -19.66 -12.38 -8.72
N VAL A 89 -19.08 -13.55 -8.43
CA VAL A 89 -19.70 -14.59 -7.58
C VAL A 89 -20.17 -14.07 -6.21
N ASP A 90 -19.36 -13.25 -5.57
CA ASP A 90 -19.62 -12.62 -4.27
C ASP A 90 -20.62 -11.46 -4.39
N TYR A 91 -20.50 -10.62 -5.41
CA TYR A 91 -21.48 -9.56 -5.65
C TYR A 91 -22.88 -10.13 -5.93
N VAL A 92 -22.98 -11.19 -6.74
CA VAL A 92 -24.22 -11.94 -6.97
C VAL A 92 -24.78 -12.47 -5.66
N ALA A 93 -23.95 -13.11 -4.83
CA ALA A 93 -24.39 -13.63 -3.53
C ALA A 93 -24.87 -12.53 -2.57
N ALA A 94 -24.19 -11.38 -2.54
CA ALA A 94 -24.56 -10.24 -1.71
C ALA A 94 -25.91 -9.64 -2.12
N ASN A 95 -26.18 -9.53 -3.41
CA ASN A 95 -27.47 -9.06 -3.93
C ASN A 95 -28.58 -10.11 -3.73
N GLU A 96 -28.31 -11.40 -3.92
CA GLU A 96 -29.28 -12.46 -3.62
C GLU A 96 -29.64 -12.53 -2.14
N TYR A 97 -28.70 -12.20 -1.23
CA TYR A 97 -29.01 -12.03 0.18
C TYR A 97 -30.08 -10.94 0.41
N LEU A 98 -29.95 -9.78 -0.25
CA LEU A 98 -30.94 -8.70 -0.18
C LEU A 98 -32.31 -9.16 -0.70
N ASN A 99 -32.32 -9.89 -1.82
CA ASN A 99 -33.53 -10.44 -2.42
C ASN A 99 -34.24 -11.43 -1.49
N ALA A 100 -33.48 -12.35 -0.88
CA ALA A 100 -33.99 -13.30 0.08
C ALA A 100 -34.51 -12.61 1.36
N TRP A 101 -33.77 -11.63 1.88
CA TRP A 101 -34.15 -10.86 3.07
C TRP A 101 -35.44 -10.07 2.86
N ALA A 102 -35.57 -9.39 1.71
CA ALA A 102 -36.79 -8.66 1.35
C ALA A 102 -38.01 -9.59 1.21
N LYS A 103 -37.84 -10.79 0.62
CA LYS A 103 -38.89 -11.80 0.53
C LYS A 103 -39.31 -12.36 1.89
N ALA A 104 -38.36 -12.52 2.81
CA ALA A 104 -38.64 -13.08 4.13
C ALA A 104 -39.44 -12.12 5.04
N ARG A 105 -39.33 -10.80 4.85
CA ARG A 105 -40.06 -9.80 5.66
C ARG A 105 -41.46 -9.53 5.10
N SER A 106 -42.46 -10.10 5.76
CA SER A 106 -43.90 -9.93 5.45
C SER A 106 -44.69 -9.22 6.56
N GLY A 107 -43.99 -8.51 7.45
CA GLY A 107 -44.55 -7.83 8.62
C GLY A 107 -45.17 -6.46 8.35
N LYS A 108 -45.16 -5.59 9.36
CA LYS A 108 -45.66 -4.21 9.29
C LYS A 108 -44.80 -3.32 8.40
N THR A 109 -43.49 -3.53 8.38
CA THR A 109 -42.58 -2.81 7.50
C THR A 109 -42.58 -3.45 6.11
N ARG A 110 -42.91 -2.67 5.08
CA ARG A 110 -42.88 -3.14 3.69
C ARG A 110 -41.45 -3.10 3.16
N VAL A 111 -40.92 -4.26 2.78
CA VAL A 111 -39.56 -4.36 2.23
C VAL A 111 -39.64 -4.70 0.74
N THR A 112 -38.93 -3.92 -0.08
CA THR A 112 -38.82 -4.16 -1.52
C THR A 112 -37.34 -4.19 -1.92
N ALA A 113 -36.90 -5.29 -2.50
CA ALA A 113 -35.65 -5.35 -3.24
C ALA A 113 -35.88 -4.91 -4.68
N ILE A 114 -35.03 -4.01 -5.19
CA ILE A 114 -35.05 -3.62 -6.59
C ILE A 114 -33.77 -4.12 -7.25
N ASP A 115 -33.90 -5.08 -8.16
CA ASP A 115 -32.80 -5.57 -8.99
C ASP A 115 -32.59 -4.60 -10.15
N TRP A 116 -31.64 -3.68 -9.97
CA TRP A 116 -31.31 -2.68 -10.96
C TRP A 116 -30.43 -3.25 -12.08
N GLY A 117 -30.82 -2.96 -13.31
CA GLY A 117 -29.98 -3.09 -14.50
C GLY A 117 -28.87 -2.05 -14.52
N ILE A 118 -28.07 -2.07 -15.59
CA ILE A 118 -26.95 -1.14 -15.77
C ILE A 118 -27.44 0.31 -15.93
N TRP A 119 -26.70 1.26 -15.37
CA TRP A 119 -26.99 2.69 -15.42
C TRP A 119 -26.03 3.39 -16.37
N ALA A 120 -26.51 4.34 -17.18
CA ALA A 120 -25.71 4.96 -18.24
C ALA A 120 -24.74 6.04 -17.72
N GLU A 121 -25.22 6.92 -16.83
CA GLU A 121 -24.52 8.16 -16.47
C GLU A 121 -23.97 8.18 -15.03
N VAL A 122 -24.51 7.32 -14.16
CA VAL A 122 -24.21 7.31 -12.73
C VAL A 122 -24.07 5.88 -12.23
N GLY A 123 -23.36 5.71 -11.11
CA GLY A 123 -23.21 4.42 -10.44
C GLY A 123 -21.98 3.64 -10.91
N MET A 124 -21.72 2.53 -10.21
CA MET A 124 -20.42 1.85 -10.23
C MET A 124 -19.89 1.50 -11.64
N ALA A 125 -20.76 1.07 -12.55
CA ALA A 125 -20.33 0.70 -13.91
C ALA A 125 -19.97 1.92 -14.77
N ALA A 126 -20.73 3.02 -14.65
CA ALA A 126 -20.44 4.27 -15.34
C ALA A 126 -19.16 4.91 -14.78
N ASP A 127 -18.98 4.88 -13.45
CA ASP A 127 -17.78 5.39 -12.76
C ASP A 127 -16.53 4.58 -13.15
N ALA A 128 -16.64 3.24 -13.23
CA ALA A 128 -15.56 2.37 -13.67
C ALA A 128 -15.15 2.64 -15.12
N MET A 129 -16.12 2.80 -16.03
CA MET A 129 -15.85 3.11 -17.43
C MET A 129 -15.30 4.54 -17.60
N ALA A 130 -15.83 5.52 -16.88
CA ALA A 130 -15.29 6.88 -16.89
C ALA A 130 -13.84 6.88 -16.41
N THR A 131 -13.53 6.19 -15.31
CA THR A 131 -12.16 6.01 -14.82
C THR A 131 -11.27 5.34 -15.86
N ARG A 132 -11.75 4.27 -16.50
CA ARG A 132 -11.07 3.55 -17.59
C ARG A 132 -10.79 4.43 -18.81
N LEU A 133 -11.63 5.41 -19.08
CA LEU A 133 -11.48 6.39 -20.16
C LEU A 133 -10.74 7.67 -19.71
N GLY A 134 -10.22 7.72 -18.47
CA GLY A 134 -9.55 8.90 -17.93
C GLY A 134 -10.49 10.09 -17.65
N GLN A 135 -11.80 9.86 -17.63
CA GLN A 135 -12.87 10.83 -17.39
C GLN A 135 -13.51 10.67 -16.00
N GLY A 136 -12.99 9.76 -15.18
CA GLY A 136 -13.48 9.54 -13.82
C GLY A 136 -13.28 10.78 -12.93
N PRO A 137 -14.16 11.02 -11.94
CA PRO A 137 -13.97 12.09 -10.99
C PRO A 137 -12.61 11.92 -10.28
N ALA A 138 -11.82 13.00 -10.21
CA ALA A 138 -10.61 12.97 -9.41
C ALA A 138 -10.97 12.64 -7.96
N MET A 139 -10.41 11.57 -7.42
CA MET A 139 -10.64 11.19 -6.02
C MET A 139 -10.19 12.36 -5.14
N PRO A 140 -11.05 12.85 -4.24
CA PRO A 140 -10.73 14.02 -3.43
C PRO A 140 -9.52 13.72 -2.54
N GLU A 141 -8.56 14.64 -2.53
CA GLU A 141 -7.42 14.60 -1.62
C GLU A 141 -7.65 15.59 -0.47
N THR A 142 -7.28 15.19 0.73
CA THR A 142 -7.35 15.99 1.95
C THR A 142 -5.94 16.25 2.48
N PRO A 143 -5.60 17.46 2.94
CA PRO A 143 -4.34 17.72 3.63
C PRO A 143 -4.16 16.81 4.84
N THR A 144 -2.92 16.39 5.11
CA THR A 144 -2.58 15.65 6.33
C THR A 144 -1.96 16.57 7.38
N SER A 145 -1.80 16.05 8.61
CA SER A 145 -1.07 16.71 9.69
C SER A 145 0.31 16.10 9.96
N VAL A 146 0.76 15.11 9.18
CA VAL A 146 2.06 14.44 9.36
C VAL A 146 3.15 15.15 8.54
N PRO A 147 4.42 15.17 9.01
CA PRO A 147 5.41 16.13 8.49
C PRO A 147 5.99 15.80 7.09
N LEU A 148 6.02 14.54 6.68
CA LEU A 148 6.61 14.08 5.42
C LEU A 148 5.57 13.69 4.35
N LEU A 149 4.26 13.83 4.62
CA LEU A 149 3.18 13.57 3.67
C LEU A 149 2.20 14.74 3.62
N GLU A 150 1.98 15.33 2.44
CA GLU A 150 1.18 16.57 2.31
C GLU A 150 -0.31 16.30 2.21
N THR A 151 -0.70 15.33 1.37
CA THR A 151 -2.10 14.99 1.13
C THR A 151 -2.36 13.49 1.27
N ALA A 152 -3.59 13.15 1.62
CA ALA A 152 -4.12 11.80 1.67
C ALA A 152 -5.37 11.70 0.80
N GLY A 153 -5.54 10.58 0.10
CA GLY A 153 -6.68 10.28 -0.73
C GLY A 153 -6.75 8.78 -1.01
N PHE A 154 -7.41 8.42 -2.11
CA PHE A 154 -7.50 7.04 -2.57
C PHE A 154 -7.14 6.96 -4.04
N ASP A 155 -6.63 5.81 -4.47
CA ASP A 155 -6.47 5.52 -5.88
C ASP A 155 -7.70 4.87 -6.50
N ALA A 156 -7.63 4.58 -7.81
CA ALA A 156 -8.75 3.99 -8.55
C ALA A 156 -9.15 2.60 -8.01
N GLN A 157 -8.25 1.92 -7.29
CA GLN A 157 -8.48 0.64 -6.64
C GLN A 157 -8.88 0.81 -5.16
N MET A 158 -9.22 2.03 -4.74
CA MET A 158 -9.57 2.38 -3.36
C MET A 158 -8.47 2.07 -2.34
N ASN A 159 -7.21 1.96 -2.76
CA ASN A 159 -6.10 1.89 -1.82
C ASN A 159 -5.81 3.28 -1.27
N ARG A 160 -5.47 3.36 0.02
CA ARG A 160 -5.07 4.62 0.65
C ARG A 160 -3.80 5.11 -0.01
N ARG A 161 -3.81 6.37 -0.48
CA ARG A 161 -2.68 6.99 -1.17
C ARG A 161 -2.32 8.30 -0.48
N PHE A 162 -1.02 8.52 -0.27
CA PHE A 162 -0.48 9.80 0.17
C PHE A 162 0.43 10.40 -0.90
N ARG A 163 0.52 11.73 -0.94
CA ARG A 163 1.42 12.47 -1.82
C ARG A 163 2.20 13.54 -1.07
N ALA A 164 3.40 13.84 -1.55
CA ALA A 164 4.18 14.99 -1.14
C ALA A 164 5.16 15.41 -2.25
N THR A 165 5.73 16.61 -2.12
CA THR A 165 6.82 17.08 -2.98
C THR A 165 8.09 17.24 -2.16
N TYR A 166 9.08 16.40 -2.42
CA TYR A 166 10.35 16.46 -1.71
C TYR A 166 11.31 17.43 -2.38
N SER A 167 12.01 18.22 -1.58
CA SER A 167 13.02 19.16 -2.07
C SER A 167 14.16 19.31 -1.07
N THR A 168 15.29 19.82 -1.54
CA THR A 168 16.47 20.13 -0.71
C THR A 168 16.25 21.21 0.36
N ARG A 169 15.03 21.79 0.45
CA ARG A 169 14.64 22.68 1.55
C ARG A 169 14.24 21.90 2.81
N MET A 170 13.91 20.62 2.68
CA MET A 170 13.58 19.76 3.80
C MET A 170 14.87 19.42 4.55
N TRP A 171 14.88 19.59 5.88
CA TRP A 171 16.05 19.25 6.69
C TRP A 171 16.45 17.78 6.51
N LEU A 172 15.50 16.88 6.28
CA LEU A 172 15.74 15.45 6.03
C LEU A 172 16.68 15.21 4.85
N LEU A 173 16.67 16.12 3.87
CA LEU A 173 17.50 16.07 2.66
C LEU A 173 18.71 17.00 2.75
N ASP A 174 18.53 18.19 3.34
CA ASP A 174 19.60 19.17 3.43
C ASP A 174 20.70 18.77 4.41
N GLU A 175 20.30 18.10 5.50
CA GLU A 175 21.19 17.65 6.57
C GLU A 175 21.64 16.19 6.41
N HIS A 176 21.19 15.49 5.37
CA HIS A 176 21.63 14.13 5.03
C HIS A 176 22.11 14.08 3.58
N ARG A 177 23.36 14.51 3.37
CA ARG A 177 23.99 14.58 2.06
C ARG A 177 25.17 13.63 1.94
N THR A 178 25.50 13.22 0.73
CA THR A 178 26.80 12.62 0.45
C THR A 178 27.91 13.69 0.46
N LYS A 179 29.18 13.31 0.56
CA LYS A 179 30.30 14.28 0.49
C LYS A 179 30.39 15.06 -0.82
N ASP A 180 29.93 14.46 -1.92
CA ASP A 180 29.78 15.10 -3.22
C ASP A 180 28.49 15.94 -3.36
N GLY A 181 27.71 16.07 -2.28
CA GLY A 181 26.61 17.03 -2.15
C GLY A 181 25.23 16.51 -2.55
N ARG A 182 25.11 15.25 -2.98
CA ARG A 182 23.82 14.64 -3.34
C ARG A 182 22.93 14.51 -2.11
N ALA A 183 21.69 14.98 -2.23
CA ALA A 183 20.69 14.88 -1.17
C ALA A 183 19.91 13.57 -1.34
N LEU A 184 19.98 12.72 -0.33
CA LEU A 184 19.38 11.39 -0.34
C LEU A 184 18.47 11.26 0.86
N VAL A 185 17.25 10.75 0.66
CA VAL A 185 16.42 10.34 1.79
C VAL A 185 17.10 9.14 2.46
N PRO A 186 17.45 9.20 3.76
CA PRO A 186 18.03 8.07 4.47
C PRO A 186 17.03 6.91 4.51
N GLY A 187 17.52 5.67 4.60
CA GLY A 187 16.65 4.49 4.75
C GLY A 187 15.75 4.58 5.99
N THR A 188 16.19 5.28 7.04
CA THR A 188 15.40 5.57 8.24
C THR A 188 14.34 6.64 8.01
N GLY A 189 14.54 7.56 7.05
CA GLY A 189 13.49 8.44 6.57
C GLY A 189 12.34 7.67 5.91
N ILE A 190 12.64 6.55 5.24
CA ILE A 190 11.60 5.67 4.67
C ILE A 190 10.83 4.91 5.77
N LEU A 191 11.51 4.50 6.85
CA LEU A 191 10.82 3.94 8.02
C LEU A 191 9.86 4.96 8.65
N GLU A 192 10.28 6.22 8.74
CA GLU A 192 9.41 7.31 9.21
C GLU A 192 8.23 7.54 8.26
N ILE A 193 8.46 7.60 6.95
CA ILE A 193 7.37 7.72 5.96
C ILE A 193 6.37 6.58 6.09
N ALA A 194 6.83 5.36 6.38
CA ALA A 194 5.94 4.23 6.66
C ALA A 194 5.12 4.48 7.94
N ALA A 195 5.74 4.88 9.05
CA ALA A 195 5.05 5.21 10.29
C ALA A 195 4.02 6.35 10.12
N GLU A 196 4.43 7.45 9.47
CA GLU A 196 3.57 8.59 9.18
C GLU A 196 2.40 8.23 8.27
N SER A 197 2.59 7.31 7.30
CA SER A 197 1.49 6.85 6.46
C SER A 197 0.43 6.09 7.25
N LEU A 198 0.81 5.42 8.34
CA LEU A 198 -0.13 4.77 9.27
C LEU A 198 -0.85 5.82 10.12
N HIS A 199 -0.12 6.76 10.72
CA HIS A 199 -0.71 7.86 11.50
C HIS A 199 -1.66 8.72 10.65
N GLY A 200 -1.27 9.01 9.41
CA GLY A 200 -2.06 9.77 8.43
C GLY A 200 -3.35 9.07 7.97
N GLN A 201 -3.54 7.78 8.26
CA GLN A 201 -4.82 7.07 8.10
C GLN A 201 -5.52 6.75 9.43
N GLY A 202 -4.97 7.21 10.56
CA GLY A 202 -5.55 7.04 11.89
C GLY A 202 -5.08 5.79 12.65
N GLU A 203 -4.08 5.07 12.13
CA GLU A 203 -3.46 3.93 12.80
C GLU A 203 -2.28 4.40 13.67
N VAL A 204 -2.05 3.77 14.81
CA VAL A 204 -1.00 4.13 15.78
C VAL A 204 -0.23 2.89 16.26
N GLU A 205 0.85 3.10 17.01
CA GLU A 205 1.60 2.01 17.64
C GLU A 205 0.74 1.21 18.65
N PRO A 206 1.03 -0.10 18.84
CA PRO A 206 2.12 -0.85 18.23
C PRO A 206 1.82 -1.33 16.81
N PHE A 207 2.86 -1.35 15.96
CA PHE A 207 2.81 -1.98 14.64
C PHE A 207 4.15 -2.65 14.30
N GLU A 208 4.14 -3.55 13.32
CA GLU A 208 5.33 -4.28 12.86
C GLU A 208 5.52 -4.09 11.35
N ILE A 209 6.68 -3.59 10.93
CA ILE A 209 7.09 -3.51 9.53
C ILE A 209 7.98 -4.72 9.24
N THR A 210 7.61 -5.54 8.26
CA THR A 210 8.37 -6.72 7.82
C THR A 210 8.80 -6.62 6.37
N ASP A 211 9.93 -7.23 6.05
CA ASP A 211 10.46 -7.34 4.69
C ASP A 211 10.62 -5.97 3.98
N LEU A 212 10.97 -4.93 4.74
CA LEU A 212 11.25 -3.61 4.15
C LEU A 212 12.51 -3.70 3.30
N THR A 213 12.33 -3.46 2.01
CA THR A 213 13.39 -3.56 0.99
C THR A 213 13.56 -2.23 0.28
N PHE A 214 14.81 -1.80 0.08
CA PHE A 214 15.15 -0.62 -0.71
C PHE A 214 15.54 -1.06 -2.12
N PHE A 215 14.73 -0.73 -3.11
CA PHE A 215 15.00 -1.01 -4.52
C PHE A 215 15.89 0.06 -5.13
N ARG A 216 15.70 1.32 -4.72
CA ARG A 216 16.46 2.45 -5.23
C ARG A 216 16.52 3.59 -4.23
N ALA A 217 17.69 4.22 -4.15
CA ALA A 217 17.87 5.45 -3.41
C ALA A 217 16.91 6.55 -3.92
N LEU A 218 16.34 7.31 -3.00
CA LEU A 218 15.50 8.46 -3.31
C LEU A 218 16.36 9.72 -3.29
N GLU A 219 16.97 10.02 -4.44
CA GLU A 219 17.78 11.23 -4.65
C GLU A 219 16.90 12.41 -5.08
N VAL A 220 17.15 13.57 -4.47
CA VAL A 220 16.37 14.79 -4.71
C VAL A 220 17.31 15.95 -5.01
N ASP A 221 17.54 16.17 -6.30
CA ASP A 221 18.29 17.28 -6.89
C ASP A 221 17.38 18.48 -7.23
N GLN A 222 16.18 18.18 -7.71
CA GLN A 222 15.08 19.11 -7.96
C GLN A 222 13.82 18.64 -7.22
N PRO A 223 12.81 19.52 -7.02
CA PRO A 223 11.55 19.12 -6.40
C PRO A 223 10.98 17.87 -7.08
N ARG A 224 10.75 16.81 -6.30
CA ARG A 224 10.37 15.48 -6.79
C ARG A 224 9.09 15.05 -6.11
N ALA A 225 8.06 14.73 -6.90
CA ALA A 225 6.83 14.18 -6.36
C ALA A 225 7.09 12.76 -5.82
N VAL A 226 6.52 12.46 -4.66
CA VAL A 226 6.54 11.13 -4.05
C VAL A 226 5.11 10.68 -3.76
N THR A 227 4.89 9.37 -3.85
CA THR A 227 3.62 8.73 -3.53
C THR A 227 3.84 7.54 -2.62
N VAL A 228 2.98 7.42 -1.60
CA VAL A 228 2.88 6.23 -0.77
C VAL A 228 1.53 5.59 -1.02
N THR A 229 1.51 4.29 -1.26
CA THR A 229 0.26 3.50 -1.32
C THR A 229 0.26 2.50 -0.17
N LEU A 230 -0.86 2.43 0.54
CA LEU A 230 -1.17 1.37 1.49
C LEU A 230 -2.32 0.52 0.92
N THR A 231 -1.99 -0.70 0.52
CA THR A 231 -2.97 -1.69 0.06
C THR A 231 -3.37 -2.57 1.23
N ARG A 232 -4.68 -2.73 1.47
CA ARG A 232 -5.17 -3.52 2.62
C ARG A 232 -4.80 -5.00 2.43
N SER A 233 -4.34 -5.64 3.51
CA SER A 233 -4.09 -7.08 3.58
C SER A 233 -4.70 -7.67 4.86
N ASP A 234 -4.72 -9.00 4.98
CA ASP A 234 -5.28 -9.68 6.17
C ASP A 234 -4.56 -9.31 7.48
N ALA A 235 -3.26 -9.02 7.41
CA ALA A 235 -2.44 -8.67 8.57
C ALA A 235 -2.39 -7.15 8.84
N GLY A 236 -2.78 -6.31 7.88
CA GLY A 236 -2.64 -4.86 7.95
C GLY A 236 -2.56 -4.27 6.56
N TYR A 237 -1.36 -3.91 6.10
CA TYR A 237 -1.15 -3.20 4.84
C TYR A 237 0.10 -3.66 4.10
N ASP A 238 0.07 -3.67 2.78
CA ASP A 238 1.26 -3.62 1.95
C ASP A 238 1.61 -2.16 1.67
N PHE A 239 2.83 -1.76 2.05
CA PHE A 239 3.37 -0.41 1.88
C PHE A 239 4.23 -0.34 0.63
N ALA A 240 4.04 0.70 -0.18
CA ALA A 240 4.91 1.01 -1.30
C ALA A 240 5.17 2.51 -1.42
N LEU A 241 6.45 2.90 -1.39
CA LEU A 241 6.93 4.25 -1.65
C LEU A 241 7.48 4.35 -3.07
N ARG A 242 6.95 5.29 -3.85
CA ARG A 242 7.40 5.60 -5.21
C ARG A 242 7.77 7.07 -5.35
N SER A 243 8.68 7.34 -6.25
CA SER A 243 9.10 8.69 -6.60
C SER A 243 9.00 8.91 -8.10
N GLU A 244 8.68 10.14 -8.45
CA GLU A 244 8.65 10.60 -9.82
C GLU A 244 9.99 10.37 -10.52
N VAL A 245 9.90 9.91 -11.77
CA VAL A 245 11.01 9.74 -12.70
C VAL A 245 10.56 10.13 -14.11
N THR A 246 11.52 10.46 -14.97
CA THR A 246 11.27 10.67 -16.40
C THR A 246 11.93 9.52 -17.17
N LEU A 247 11.15 8.76 -17.93
CA LEU A 247 11.62 7.70 -18.79
C LEU A 247 11.19 7.99 -20.24
N ARG A 248 12.16 8.09 -21.15
CA ARG A 248 11.93 8.40 -22.59
C ARG A 248 11.06 9.65 -22.82
N GLY A 249 11.26 10.68 -22.00
CA GLY A 249 10.50 11.94 -22.07
C GLY A 249 9.09 11.90 -21.46
N ARG A 250 8.65 10.75 -20.93
CA ARG A 250 7.37 10.59 -20.21
C ARG A 250 7.60 10.59 -18.71
N ARG A 251 6.71 11.25 -17.98
CA ARG A 251 6.67 11.22 -16.52
C ARG A 251 6.07 9.90 -16.04
N GLY A 252 6.60 9.37 -14.95
CA GLY A 252 6.07 8.19 -14.27
C GLY A 252 6.59 8.11 -12.84
N PHE A 253 6.23 7.05 -12.14
CA PHE A 253 6.65 6.78 -10.77
C PHE A 253 7.35 5.43 -10.70
N ALA A 254 8.51 5.38 -10.07
CA ALA A 254 9.24 4.14 -9.87
C ALA A 254 9.39 3.80 -8.40
N LEU A 255 9.41 2.50 -8.09
CA LEU A 255 9.45 1.97 -6.73
C LEU A 255 10.79 2.26 -6.07
N ASN A 256 10.76 2.89 -4.89
CA ASN A 256 11.95 3.13 -4.08
C ASN A 256 12.04 2.11 -2.95
N ALA A 257 10.91 1.82 -2.30
CA ALA A 257 10.84 0.87 -1.20
C ALA A 257 9.45 0.22 -1.08
N SER A 258 9.43 -1.00 -0.54
CA SER A 258 8.19 -1.68 -0.15
C SER A 258 8.37 -2.45 1.14
N ALA A 259 7.28 -2.67 1.88
CA ALA A 259 7.24 -3.50 3.08
C ALA A 259 5.83 -4.07 3.29
N ARG A 260 5.69 -5.04 4.19
CA ARG A 260 4.39 -5.38 4.79
C ARG A 260 4.30 -4.76 6.17
N VAL A 261 3.14 -4.25 6.52
CA VAL A 261 2.81 -3.71 7.83
C VAL A 261 1.77 -4.61 8.48
N ASN A 262 2.07 -5.08 9.69
CA ASN A 262 1.20 -5.89 10.51
C ASN A 262 0.65 -5.05 11.67
N MET A 263 -0.68 -4.96 11.74
CA MET A 263 -1.47 -4.25 12.76
C MET A 263 -2.15 -5.23 13.75
N GLY A 264 -1.81 -6.51 13.69
CA GLY A 264 -2.34 -7.54 14.57
C GLY A 264 -1.78 -7.45 16.00
N THR A 265 -1.97 -8.51 16.79
CA THR A 265 -1.48 -8.55 18.17
C THR A 265 0.04 -8.63 18.23
N ILE A 266 0.67 -7.56 18.71
CA ILE A 266 2.12 -7.48 18.91
C ILE A 266 2.44 -7.74 20.40
N PRO A 267 3.31 -8.73 20.71
CA PRO A 267 3.69 -9.02 22.09
C PRO A 267 4.39 -7.82 22.75
N ALA A 268 4.11 -7.56 24.02
CA ALA A 268 4.82 -6.53 24.76
C ALA A 268 6.33 -6.84 24.87
N ALA A 269 7.17 -5.83 24.71
CA ALA A 269 8.62 -5.96 24.87
C ALA A 269 9.02 -6.08 26.35
N ALA A 270 10.01 -6.93 26.63
CA ALA A 270 10.66 -6.96 27.92
C ALA A 270 11.58 -5.74 28.08
N PRO A 271 11.65 -5.11 29.27
CA PRO A 271 12.57 -4.00 29.50
C PRO A 271 14.03 -4.40 29.27
N LEU A 272 14.81 -3.46 28.74
CA LEU A 272 16.24 -3.61 28.51
C LEU A 272 17.03 -3.32 29.81
N ASP A 273 17.84 -4.27 30.26
CA ASP A 273 18.77 -4.04 31.37
C ASP A 273 20.01 -3.27 30.89
N VAL A 274 19.85 -1.95 30.78
CA VAL A 274 20.90 -1.04 30.29
C VAL A 274 22.17 -1.12 31.14
N ALA A 275 22.03 -1.27 32.46
CA ALA A 275 23.16 -1.34 33.39
C ALA A 275 23.98 -2.62 33.18
N ALA A 276 23.32 -3.77 33.04
CA ALA A 276 23.99 -5.03 32.77
C ALA A 276 24.69 -5.04 31.40
N ILE A 277 24.11 -4.38 30.38
CA ILE A 277 24.75 -4.25 29.07
C ILE A 277 25.97 -3.31 29.15
N ALA A 278 25.83 -2.17 29.81
CA ALA A 278 26.94 -1.22 30.01
C ALA A 278 28.14 -1.87 30.73
N ALA A 279 27.89 -2.79 31.67
CA ALA A 279 28.95 -3.54 32.35
C ALA A 279 29.72 -4.50 31.41
N ARG A 280 29.14 -4.94 30.30
CA ARG A 280 29.78 -5.80 29.29
C ARG A 280 30.43 -4.99 28.15
N CYS A 281 29.94 -3.79 27.88
CA CYS A 281 30.46 -2.89 26.85
C CYS A 281 31.50 -1.92 27.43
N THR A 282 32.75 -2.36 27.55
CA THR A 282 33.84 -1.59 28.18
C THR A 282 34.98 -1.19 27.24
N ARG A 283 34.91 -1.56 25.95
CA ARG A 283 35.95 -1.23 24.94
C ARG A 283 35.55 -0.01 24.13
N ASP A 284 36.56 0.73 23.67
CA ASP A 284 36.43 1.89 22.77
C ASP A 284 35.34 2.88 23.21
N VAL A 285 35.31 3.15 24.52
CA VAL A 285 34.34 4.05 25.15
C VAL A 285 34.66 5.47 24.74
N LEU A 286 33.73 6.09 24.00
CA LEU A 286 33.80 7.49 23.63
C LEU A 286 32.55 8.21 24.12
N GLU A 287 32.72 9.47 24.52
CA GLU A 287 31.65 10.32 25.02
C GLU A 287 31.91 11.77 24.61
N ASP A 288 30.91 12.39 23.99
CA ASP A 288 30.87 13.80 23.68
C ASP A 288 29.42 14.29 23.80
N PRO A 289 29.09 15.11 24.81
CA PRO A 289 27.75 15.68 24.96
C PRO A 289 27.27 16.49 23.75
N ASN A 290 28.16 16.95 22.88
CA ASN A 290 27.84 17.70 21.68
C ASN A 290 27.67 16.84 20.42
N GLY A 291 27.81 15.52 20.56
CA GLY A 291 27.68 14.55 19.47
C GLY A 291 29.02 14.08 18.93
N LEU A 292 29.25 12.77 19.01
CA LEU A 292 30.38 12.06 18.44
C LEU A 292 30.26 12.00 16.91
N ALA A 293 31.40 12.16 16.23
CA ALA A 293 31.49 11.90 14.80
C ALA A 293 31.53 10.40 14.52
N THR A 294 30.78 9.96 13.50
CA THR A 294 30.79 8.54 13.08
C THR A 294 31.73 8.29 11.91
N GLY A 295 32.18 7.05 11.73
CA GLY A 295 32.99 6.67 10.57
C GLY A 295 32.28 6.90 9.22
N GLN A 296 30.95 6.94 9.21
CA GLN A 296 30.16 7.25 8.02
C GLN A 296 30.29 8.71 7.57
N GLU A 297 30.65 9.64 8.46
CA GLU A 297 30.92 11.05 8.11
C GLU A 297 32.16 11.23 7.23
N ALA A 298 32.95 10.18 6.98
CA ALA A 298 33.95 10.17 5.92
C ALA A 298 33.31 10.22 4.52
N HIS A 299 32.08 9.72 4.37
CA HIS A 299 31.35 9.59 3.10
C HIS A 299 30.06 10.41 3.05
N LEU A 300 29.50 10.75 4.22
CA LEU A 300 28.30 11.55 4.39
C LEU A 300 28.63 12.92 5.01
N ALA A 301 27.82 13.91 4.68
CA ALA A 301 27.83 15.26 5.22
C ALA A 301 26.54 15.45 6.01
N PHE A 302 26.64 15.18 7.32
CA PHE A 302 25.53 15.31 8.25
C PHE A 302 25.39 16.75 8.78
N GLY A 303 24.16 17.22 8.87
CA GLY A 303 23.80 18.49 9.49
C GLY A 303 23.63 18.40 11.01
N PRO A 304 23.26 19.51 11.66
CA PRO A 304 23.15 19.60 13.11
C PRO A 304 22.21 18.59 13.78
N ARG A 305 21.10 18.19 13.13
CA ARG A 305 20.15 17.20 13.67
C ARG A 305 20.76 15.82 13.83
N TRP A 306 21.78 15.49 13.05
CA TRP A 306 22.48 14.19 13.12
C TRP A 306 23.57 14.14 14.20
N ARG A 307 23.78 15.23 14.97
CA ARG A 307 24.67 15.23 16.15
C ARG A 307 24.00 14.61 17.37
N VAL A 308 23.47 13.40 17.21
CA VAL A 308 22.69 12.71 18.25
C VAL A 308 23.49 11.73 19.08
N LEU A 309 24.56 11.14 18.55
CA LEU A 309 25.32 10.09 19.24
C LEU A 309 26.18 10.70 20.34
N THR A 310 25.79 10.60 21.61
CA THR A 310 26.51 11.26 22.71
C THR A 310 27.53 10.33 23.39
N ARG A 311 27.28 9.03 23.36
CA ARG A 311 28.17 8.04 23.97
C ARG A 311 28.11 6.72 23.20
N GLN A 312 29.25 6.04 23.08
CA GLN A 312 29.32 4.68 22.54
C GLN A 312 30.29 3.81 23.36
N ALA A 313 30.02 2.52 23.40
CA ALA A 313 30.93 1.52 23.95
C ALA A 313 30.69 0.14 23.31
N TYR A 314 31.75 -0.66 23.17
CA TYR A 314 31.71 -1.98 22.54
C TYR A 314 31.98 -3.11 23.54
N GLY A 315 31.20 -4.18 23.41
CA GLY A 315 31.37 -5.47 24.09
C GLY A 315 31.85 -6.54 23.10
N GLN A 316 31.69 -7.83 23.44
CA GLN A 316 31.97 -8.92 22.51
C GLN A 316 30.74 -9.22 21.64
N GLY A 317 30.79 -8.84 20.36
CA GLY A 317 29.66 -9.04 19.42
C GLY A 317 28.45 -8.14 19.67
N GLU A 318 28.56 -7.20 20.61
CA GLU A 318 27.51 -6.25 20.96
C GLU A 318 28.08 -4.85 21.21
N GLY A 319 27.23 -3.84 21.17
CA GLY A 319 27.57 -2.46 21.47
C GLY A 319 26.40 -1.71 22.09
N LEU A 320 26.71 -0.72 22.93
CA LEU A 320 25.74 0.16 23.55
C LEU A 320 26.04 1.62 23.22
N ALA A 321 25.05 2.34 22.71
CA ALA A 321 25.12 3.78 22.48
C ALA A 321 24.02 4.54 23.20
N HIS A 322 24.32 5.77 23.61
CA HIS A 322 23.35 6.75 24.06
C HIS A 322 23.20 7.82 22.97
N LEU A 323 21.96 8.16 22.68
CA LEU A 323 21.61 9.14 21.68
C LEU A 323 20.66 10.18 22.26
N ALA A 324 20.90 11.45 21.98
CA ALA A 324 20.07 12.56 22.40
C ALA A 324 19.88 13.53 21.25
N LEU A 325 18.62 13.83 20.91
CA LEU A 325 18.30 14.87 19.95
C LEU A 325 18.76 16.23 20.50
N PRO A 326 19.54 17.03 19.74
CA PRO A 326 20.00 18.33 20.21
C PRO A 326 18.81 19.19 20.63
N THR A 327 18.96 19.96 21.72
CA THR A 327 17.87 20.73 22.34
C THR A 327 17.13 21.62 21.34
N ALA A 328 17.84 22.19 20.36
CA ALA A 328 17.29 23.05 19.32
C ALA A 328 16.27 22.35 18.39
N PHE A 329 16.28 21.01 18.32
CA PHE A 329 15.45 20.23 17.40
C PHE A 329 14.43 19.34 18.13
N ARG A 330 14.31 19.43 19.46
CA ARG A 330 13.35 18.62 20.22
C ARG A 330 11.89 18.86 19.82
N THR A 331 11.58 20.04 19.29
CA THR A 331 10.25 20.39 18.76
C THR A 331 9.88 19.62 17.48
N ASP A 332 10.82 18.89 16.87
CA ASP A 332 10.49 17.97 15.77
C ASP A 332 9.59 16.83 16.28
N LEU A 333 9.78 16.37 17.52
CA LEU A 333 8.91 15.33 18.11
C LEU A 333 7.46 15.81 18.27
N ASP A 334 7.26 17.11 18.55
CA ASP A 334 5.93 17.72 18.67
C ASP A 334 5.22 17.84 17.31
N GLN A 335 5.96 17.76 16.19
CA GLN A 335 5.41 17.78 14.83
C GLN A 335 4.88 16.41 14.37
N GLY A 336 5.02 15.36 15.20
CA GLY A 336 4.49 14.03 14.92
C GLY A 336 5.51 13.02 14.39
N PHE A 337 6.81 13.29 14.49
CA PHE A 337 7.84 12.32 14.12
C PHE A 337 7.86 11.12 15.08
N VAL A 338 7.64 9.91 14.56
CA VAL A 338 7.57 8.67 15.37
C VAL A 338 8.95 8.06 15.56
N LEU A 339 9.63 7.81 14.45
CA LEU A 339 10.93 7.19 14.29
C LEU A 339 11.91 8.24 13.79
N HIS A 340 12.04 9.35 14.53
CA HIS A 340 12.80 10.54 14.13
C HIS A 340 14.06 10.19 13.31
N PRO A 341 14.13 10.55 12.01
CA PRO A 341 15.11 10.00 11.07
C PRO A 341 16.57 10.06 11.55
N ALA A 342 17.00 11.18 12.15
CA ALA A 342 18.36 11.34 12.65
C ALA A 342 18.70 10.43 13.85
N LEU A 343 17.75 10.23 14.78
CA LEU A 343 17.91 9.32 15.91
C LEU A 343 18.00 7.89 15.40
N MET A 344 17.09 7.49 14.52
CA MET A 344 17.07 6.15 13.94
C MET A 344 18.33 5.85 13.13
N ASP A 345 18.79 6.81 12.33
CA ASP A 345 19.93 6.60 11.42
C ASP A 345 21.19 6.30 12.23
N LEU A 346 21.54 7.15 13.20
CA LEU A 346 22.68 6.86 14.06
C LEU A 346 22.44 5.72 15.04
N ALA A 347 21.20 5.48 15.49
CA ALA A 347 20.90 4.34 16.35
C ALA A 347 21.16 2.99 15.66
N THR A 348 21.04 2.94 14.33
CA THR A 348 21.33 1.74 13.53
C THR A 348 22.72 1.76 12.88
N GLY A 349 23.29 2.95 12.65
CA GLY A 349 24.53 3.16 11.91
C GLY A 349 25.80 3.29 12.75
N TRP A 350 25.73 3.48 14.07
CA TRP A 350 26.92 3.78 14.89
C TRP A 350 27.88 2.59 15.06
N ALA A 351 27.36 1.36 15.12
CA ALA A 351 28.08 0.17 15.58
C ALA A 351 28.93 -0.53 14.50
N MET A 352 29.38 0.19 13.48
CA MET A 352 30.15 -0.37 12.35
C MET A 352 31.44 -1.08 12.81
N GLY A 353 31.99 -0.68 13.96
CA GLY A 353 33.16 -1.33 14.58
C GLY A 353 32.95 -2.80 14.97
N LEU A 354 31.70 -3.30 15.02
CA LEU A 354 31.42 -4.72 15.23
C LEU A 354 31.71 -5.58 14.00
N ILE A 355 31.75 -5.00 12.80
CA ILE A 355 31.96 -5.73 11.55
C ILE A 355 33.42 -6.22 11.49
N PRO A 356 33.67 -7.53 11.37
CA PRO A 356 35.02 -8.07 11.30
C PRO A 356 35.84 -7.43 10.17
N GLY A 357 36.99 -6.84 10.52
CA GLY A 357 37.90 -6.23 9.55
C GLY A 357 37.46 -4.87 9.01
N TYR A 358 36.47 -4.22 9.61
CA TYR A 358 36.07 -2.86 9.23
C TYR A 358 37.19 -1.84 9.49
N GLN A 359 37.48 -1.02 8.47
CA GLN A 359 38.54 0.01 8.51
C GLN A 359 38.03 1.41 8.16
N GLY A 360 36.70 1.62 8.06
CA GLY A 360 36.12 2.94 7.72
C GLY A 360 36.42 3.47 6.31
N ARG A 361 36.93 2.63 5.41
CA ARG A 361 37.30 3.04 4.03
C ARG A 361 36.18 2.89 3.01
N ALA A 362 35.23 2.00 3.28
CA ALA A 362 34.13 1.69 2.38
C ALA A 362 32.83 2.24 2.94
N LEU A 363 31.99 2.74 2.05
CA LEU A 363 30.63 3.13 2.36
C LEU A 363 29.76 1.88 2.55
N TRP A 364 28.94 1.88 3.58
CA TRP A 364 27.96 0.83 3.84
C TRP A 364 26.57 1.44 3.79
N VAL A 365 25.68 0.81 3.02
CA VAL A 365 24.33 1.31 2.79
C VAL A 365 23.28 0.31 3.29
N PRO A 366 22.17 0.78 3.90
CA PRO A 366 21.00 -0.04 4.18
C PRO A 366 20.47 -0.72 2.92
N VAL A 367 20.21 -2.02 2.99
CA VAL A 367 19.56 -2.79 1.90
C VAL A 367 18.18 -3.28 2.32
N SER A 368 18.04 -3.73 3.56
CA SER A 368 16.76 -4.22 4.06
C SER A 368 16.65 -4.19 5.57
N TYR A 369 15.41 -4.13 6.05
CA TYR A 369 15.04 -4.46 7.42
C TYR A 369 14.16 -5.71 7.40
N GLY A 370 14.64 -6.81 7.98
CA GLY A 370 13.84 -8.03 8.04
C GLY A 370 12.57 -7.86 8.88
N ARG A 371 12.69 -7.17 10.03
CA ARG A 371 11.55 -6.80 10.88
C ARG A 371 11.87 -5.57 11.73
N VAL A 372 10.92 -4.65 11.85
CA VAL A 372 10.94 -3.50 12.77
C VAL A 372 9.63 -3.50 13.55
N ARG A 373 9.69 -3.79 14.85
CA ARG A 373 8.55 -3.61 15.76
C ARG A 373 8.64 -2.23 16.39
N VAL A 374 7.58 -1.46 16.28
CA VAL A 374 7.46 -0.15 16.89
C VAL A 374 6.42 -0.26 18.00
N TYR A 375 6.84 -0.01 19.24
CA TYR A 375 5.99 -0.08 20.42
C TYR A 375 5.46 1.29 20.84
N ARG A 376 6.19 2.35 20.47
CA ARG A 376 5.89 3.75 20.76
C ARG A 376 6.83 4.66 19.96
N ALA A 377 6.45 5.92 19.80
CA ALA A 377 7.33 6.96 19.28
C ALA A 377 8.62 7.08 20.11
N LEU A 378 9.73 7.40 19.42
CA LEU A 378 11.02 7.61 20.03
C LEU A 378 11.02 8.92 20.83
N PRO A 379 11.40 8.91 22.12
CA PRO A 379 11.65 10.14 22.85
C PRO A 379 12.94 10.82 22.38
N ALA A 380 13.17 12.04 22.88
CA ALA A 380 14.36 12.81 22.56
C ALA A 380 15.68 12.14 22.99
N GLU A 381 15.63 11.21 23.94
CA GLU A 381 16.80 10.51 24.48
C GLU A 381 16.55 9.00 24.45
N ILE A 382 17.43 8.27 23.78
CA ILE A 382 17.32 6.82 23.62
C ILE A 382 18.68 6.14 23.86
N VAL A 383 18.61 4.85 24.11
CA VAL A 383 19.71 3.92 24.15
C VAL A 383 19.55 2.94 22.99
N SER A 384 20.63 2.73 22.23
CA SER A 384 20.70 1.73 21.17
C SER A 384 21.61 0.58 21.60
N HIS A 385 21.04 -0.61 21.77
CA HIS A 385 21.79 -1.85 21.96
C HIS A 385 21.85 -2.63 20.66
N VAL A 386 23.04 -2.71 20.07
CA VAL A 386 23.28 -3.38 18.78
C VAL A 386 24.01 -4.68 19.00
N ARG A 387 23.60 -5.74 18.31
CA ARG A 387 24.26 -7.05 18.30
C ARG A 387 24.52 -7.46 16.86
N ILE A 388 25.74 -7.91 16.57
CA ILE A 388 26.06 -8.42 15.23
C ILE A 388 25.42 -9.79 15.01
N ALA A 389 24.78 -9.96 13.86
CA ALA A 389 24.18 -11.19 13.41
C ALA A 389 24.99 -11.80 12.24
N PRO A 390 24.89 -13.12 12.01
CA PRO A 390 25.52 -13.76 10.86
C PRO A 390 25.08 -13.14 9.52
N ALA A 391 26.02 -12.97 8.60
CA ALA A 391 25.76 -12.42 7.27
C ALA A 391 26.69 -13.05 6.21
N GLU A 392 26.28 -12.97 4.95
CA GLU A 392 27.09 -13.39 3.81
C GLU A 392 28.29 -12.46 3.56
N PRO A 393 29.36 -12.92 2.88
CA PRO A 393 30.47 -12.07 2.49
C PRO A 393 30.01 -10.82 1.70
N GLY A 394 30.45 -9.64 2.14
CA GLY A 394 30.05 -8.36 1.53
C GLY A 394 28.83 -7.70 2.17
N PHE A 395 28.16 -8.40 3.09
CA PHE A 395 27.06 -7.90 3.91
C PHE A 395 27.43 -7.91 5.40
N ALA A 396 26.74 -7.07 6.17
CA ALA A 396 26.69 -7.17 7.62
C ALA A 396 25.23 -7.10 8.07
N SER A 397 24.90 -7.84 9.13
CA SER A 397 23.54 -7.88 9.67
C SER A 397 23.56 -7.60 11.17
N PHE A 398 22.54 -6.90 11.66
CA PHE A 398 22.42 -6.51 13.06
C PHE A 398 21.02 -6.74 13.61
N ASP A 399 20.95 -7.10 14.89
CA ASP A 399 19.75 -7.00 15.70
C ASP A 399 19.91 -5.84 16.68
N ILE A 400 18.89 -4.98 16.76
CA ILE A 400 18.97 -3.68 17.44
C ILE A 400 17.76 -3.52 18.33
N THR A 401 17.98 -3.12 19.58
CA THR A 401 16.92 -2.76 20.52
C THR A 401 17.09 -1.29 20.90
N LEU A 402 16.06 -0.49 20.62
CA LEU A 402 15.99 0.91 21.00
C LEU A 402 15.11 1.04 22.24
N ALA A 403 15.64 1.67 23.28
CA ALA A 403 14.94 1.86 24.53
C ALA A 403 15.16 3.27 25.08
N THR A 404 14.34 3.69 26.02
CA THR A 404 14.61 4.86 26.86
C THR A 404 15.82 4.60 27.77
N PRO A 405 16.43 5.64 28.39
CA PRO A 405 17.54 5.46 29.33
C PRO A 405 17.22 4.57 30.54
N ASP A 406 15.95 4.49 30.96
CA ASP A 406 15.45 3.60 32.01
C ASP A 406 15.12 2.19 31.51
N GLY A 407 15.33 1.89 30.22
CA GLY A 407 15.22 0.55 29.65
C GLY A 407 13.84 0.21 29.07
N GLN A 408 12.91 1.15 28.95
CA GLN A 408 11.63 0.89 28.29
C GLN A 408 11.83 0.82 26.78
N VAL A 409 11.54 -0.34 26.18
CA VAL A 409 11.76 -0.57 24.75
C VAL A 409 10.78 0.27 23.92
N CYS A 410 11.33 1.02 22.97
CA CYS A 410 10.60 1.81 21.99
C CYS A 410 10.45 1.06 20.66
N ALA A 411 11.52 0.42 20.20
CA ALA A 411 11.53 -0.35 18.96
C ALA A 411 12.52 -1.51 19.00
N GLU A 412 12.20 -2.58 18.28
CA GLU A 412 13.10 -3.72 18.06
C GLU A 412 13.25 -3.97 16.57
N ILE A 413 14.50 -4.06 16.12
CA ILE A 413 14.87 -4.28 14.74
C ILE A 413 15.60 -5.62 14.67
N ALA A 414 15.14 -6.50 13.80
CA ALA A 414 15.79 -7.78 13.55
C ALA A 414 16.24 -7.88 12.10
N ARG A 415 17.44 -8.45 11.90
CA ARG A 415 18.05 -8.64 10.58
C ARG A 415 18.11 -7.33 9.78
N PHE A 416 18.62 -6.26 10.39
CA PHE A 416 18.99 -5.05 9.67
C PHE A 416 20.24 -5.33 8.84
N SER A 417 20.13 -5.30 7.52
CA SER A 417 21.22 -5.69 6.62
C SER A 417 21.77 -4.50 5.85
N ILE A 418 23.08 -4.37 5.88
CA ILE A 418 23.84 -3.36 5.13
C ILE A 418 24.80 -4.03 4.16
N LYS A 419 25.03 -3.40 3.01
CA LYS A 419 25.95 -3.88 1.97
C LYS A 419 27.13 -2.93 1.84
N ARG A 420 28.33 -3.50 1.67
CA ARG A 420 29.53 -2.74 1.34
C ARG A 420 29.48 -2.29 -0.13
N LEU A 421 29.68 -1.00 -0.36
CA LEU A 421 29.86 -0.45 -1.71
C LEU A 421 31.34 -0.19 -1.98
N ASP A 422 31.89 -0.86 -2.97
CA ASP A 422 33.24 -0.62 -3.47
C ASP A 422 33.18 0.57 -4.45
N GLY A 423 33.59 1.77 -4.00
CA GLY A 423 33.60 2.99 -4.83
C GLY A 423 32.51 4.05 -4.56
N GLY A 424 31.73 3.91 -3.49
CA GLY A 424 30.69 4.88 -3.10
C GLY A 424 29.35 4.68 -3.82
N PHE A 425 28.46 5.68 -3.76
CA PHE A 425 27.22 5.67 -4.55
C PHE A 425 27.57 5.88 -6.02
N GLY A 426 27.63 4.78 -6.79
CA GLY A 426 27.80 4.82 -8.25
C GLY A 426 26.66 5.56 -8.95
N ALA A 427 26.72 5.62 -10.29
CA ALA A 427 25.58 6.10 -11.07
C ALA A 427 24.33 5.24 -10.74
N PRO A 428 23.13 5.84 -10.59
CA PRO A 428 21.91 5.07 -10.40
C PRO A 428 21.79 4.03 -11.50
N ALA A 429 21.36 2.82 -11.14
CA ALA A 429 21.05 1.80 -12.15
C ALA A 429 20.06 2.39 -13.18
N PRO A 430 20.24 2.12 -14.48
CA PRO A 430 19.35 2.63 -15.50
C PRO A 430 17.91 2.19 -15.23
N LEU A 431 16.98 3.12 -15.40
CA LEU A 431 15.54 2.87 -15.24
C LEU A 431 15.06 1.87 -16.29
N LEU A 432 14.53 0.74 -15.84
CA LEU A 432 13.87 -0.22 -16.73
C LEU A 432 12.39 0.17 -16.93
N PRO A 433 11.81 0.01 -18.14
CA PRO A 433 10.39 0.27 -18.37
C PRO A 433 9.45 -0.50 -17.43
N SER A 434 9.83 -1.72 -17.03
CA SER A 434 9.08 -2.56 -16.10
C SER A 434 9.03 -2.01 -14.67
N GLU A 435 9.95 -1.11 -14.30
CA GLU A 435 10.06 -0.54 -12.96
C GLU A 435 9.31 0.79 -12.81
N VAL A 436 8.84 1.37 -13.92
CA VAL A 436 8.19 2.67 -13.96
C VAL A 436 6.71 2.47 -14.28
N ALA A 437 5.85 2.81 -13.32
CA ALA A 437 4.45 3.08 -13.62
C ALA A 437 4.39 4.42 -14.35
N LEU A 438 4.40 4.38 -15.69
CA LEU A 438 4.22 5.57 -16.51
C LEU A 438 2.82 6.12 -16.26
N ASP A 439 2.69 7.45 -16.29
CA ASP A 439 1.38 8.07 -16.45
C ASP A 439 0.91 7.70 -17.88
N GLU A 440 0.23 6.56 -17.99
CA GLU A 440 -0.59 6.24 -19.15
C GLU A 440 -1.92 6.93 -18.93
N ASN A 441 -2.32 7.79 -19.87
CA ASN A 441 -3.70 8.24 -19.90
C ASN A 441 -4.54 6.98 -20.15
N PRO A 442 -5.44 6.57 -19.24
CA PRO A 442 -6.25 5.38 -19.43
C PRO A 442 -6.99 5.42 -20.77
N ALA A 443 -7.32 6.62 -21.29
CA ALA A 443 -7.93 6.83 -22.60
C ALA A 443 -7.10 6.33 -23.80
N ASP A 444 -5.77 6.24 -23.69
CA ASP A 444 -4.88 5.90 -24.81
C ASP A 444 -4.84 4.39 -25.10
N ARG A 445 -5.33 3.55 -24.17
CA ARG A 445 -5.43 2.09 -24.33
C ARG A 445 -6.76 1.71 -24.98
N ALA A 446 -6.71 1.07 -26.15
CA ALA A 446 -7.87 0.50 -26.82
C ALA A 446 -8.69 -0.41 -25.89
N LEU A 447 -10.01 -0.35 -25.99
CA LEU A 447 -10.91 -1.19 -25.21
C LEU A 447 -10.80 -2.65 -25.67
N ASN A 448 -10.78 -3.59 -24.73
CA ASN A 448 -10.90 -5.01 -25.08
C ASN A 448 -12.37 -5.36 -25.42
N PRO A 449 -12.66 -6.55 -26.00
CA PRO A 449 -14.03 -6.93 -26.37
C PRO A 449 -15.03 -6.90 -25.21
N GLY A 450 -14.58 -7.18 -23.97
CA GLY A 450 -15.42 -7.08 -22.77
C GLY A 450 -15.74 -5.64 -22.38
N GLU A 451 -14.75 -4.75 -22.45
CA GLU A 451 -14.90 -3.32 -22.19
C GLU A 451 -15.77 -2.65 -23.26
N GLU A 452 -15.63 -3.03 -24.54
CA GLU A 452 -16.52 -2.56 -25.62
C GLU A 452 -17.98 -2.99 -25.40
N ARG A 453 -18.20 -4.23 -24.97
CA ARG A 453 -19.54 -4.72 -24.60
C ARG A 453 -20.10 -3.90 -23.44
N LEU A 454 -19.32 -3.69 -22.39
CA LEU A 454 -19.73 -2.89 -21.25
C LEU A 454 -20.06 -1.44 -21.67
N ALA A 455 -19.25 -0.83 -22.53
CA ALA A 455 -19.50 0.50 -23.07
C ALA A 455 -20.80 0.58 -23.89
N ARG A 456 -21.10 -0.44 -24.71
CA ARG A 456 -22.40 -0.53 -25.43
C ARG A 456 -23.58 -0.67 -24.48
N ASN A 457 -23.46 -1.51 -23.45
CA ASN A 457 -24.51 -1.71 -22.45
C ASN A 457 -24.73 -0.45 -21.61
N LEU A 458 -23.66 0.28 -21.25
CA LEU A 458 -23.73 1.58 -20.58
C LEU A 458 -24.45 2.62 -21.45
N ALA A 459 -24.15 2.71 -22.74
CA ALA A 459 -24.80 3.66 -23.64
C ALA A 459 -26.32 3.44 -23.77
N GLN A 460 -26.81 2.25 -23.44
CA GLN A 460 -28.23 1.88 -23.41
C GLN A 460 -28.75 1.68 -21.97
N GLY A 461 -27.96 2.05 -20.97
CA GLY A 461 -28.28 1.89 -19.56
C GLY A 461 -29.40 2.83 -19.11
N ILE A 462 -29.90 2.57 -17.91
CA ILE A 462 -30.94 3.38 -17.24
C ILE A 462 -30.35 4.78 -16.97
N THR A 463 -31.02 5.83 -17.43
CA THR A 463 -30.66 7.21 -17.08
C THR A 463 -31.12 7.58 -15.67
N PRO A 464 -30.55 8.61 -15.02
CA PRO A 464 -31.00 9.06 -13.70
C PRO A 464 -32.50 9.39 -13.62
N ALA A 465 -33.04 9.99 -14.68
CA ALA A 465 -34.45 10.32 -14.77
C ALA A 465 -35.34 9.05 -14.84
N GLU A 466 -34.96 8.09 -15.70
CA GLU A 466 -35.66 6.81 -15.81
C GLU A 466 -35.55 5.97 -14.53
N GLY A 467 -34.39 6.02 -13.86
CA GLY A 467 -34.17 5.35 -12.59
C GLY A 467 -35.09 5.88 -11.49
N ALA A 468 -35.25 7.21 -11.39
CA ALA A 468 -36.19 7.81 -10.44
C ALA A 468 -37.65 7.42 -10.75
N GLU A 469 -38.04 7.40 -12.02
CA GLU A 469 -39.38 6.94 -12.42
C GLU A 469 -39.59 5.45 -12.13
N GLY A 470 -38.60 4.61 -12.47
CA GLY A 470 -38.60 3.17 -12.23
C GLY A 470 -38.71 2.84 -10.74
N PHE A 471 -38.01 3.59 -9.88
CA PHE A 471 -38.10 3.45 -8.44
C PHE A 471 -39.54 3.67 -7.94
N LEU A 472 -40.17 4.78 -8.34
CA LEU A 472 -41.55 5.09 -7.95
C LEU A 472 -42.54 4.02 -8.45
N ARG A 473 -42.37 3.54 -9.70
CA ARG A 473 -43.17 2.45 -10.27
C ARG A 473 -42.99 1.15 -9.49
N ALA A 474 -41.76 0.79 -9.11
CA ALA A 474 -41.49 -0.39 -8.30
C ALA A 474 -42.22 -0.35 -6.95
N LEU A 475 -42.20 0.81 -6.26
CA LEU A 475 -42.91 0.98 -4.99
C LEU A 475 -44.43 0.83 -5.14
N ALA A 476 -44.99 1.23 -6.28
CA ALA A 476 -46.41 1.11 -6.56
C ALA A 476 -46.86 -0.34 -6.81
N THR A 477 -45.95 -1.27 -7.16
CA THR A 477 -46.30 -2.67 -7.41
C THR A 477 -46.71 -3.44 -6.16
N GLY A 478 -46.23 -3.02 -4.98
CA GLY A 478 -46.39 -3.74 -3.72
C GLY A 478 -45.67 -5.10 -3.68
N ARG A 479 -44.77 -5.39 -4.62
CA ARG A 479 -43.97 -6.63 -4.64
C ARG A 479 -42.75 -6.51 -3.72
N SER A 480 -42.33 -7.64 -3.16
CA SER A 480 -41.11 -7.73 -2.34
C SER A 480 -39.82 -7.74 -3.16
N GLN A 481 -39.90 -8.06 -4.46
CA GLN A 481 -38.80 -7.99 -5.41
C GLN A 481 -39.32 -7.46 -6.76
N VAL A 482 -38.59 -6.52 -7.36
CA VAL A 482 -38.89 -5.94 -8.67
C VAL A 482 -37.59 -5.84 -9.46
N VAL A 483 -37.62 -6.22 -10.74
CA VAL A 483 -36.47 -6.09 -11.64
C VAL A 483 -36.72 -4.91 -12.58
N ILE A 484 -35.74 -4.03 -12.73
CA ILE A 484 -35.81 -2.89 -13.64
C ILE A 484 -34.59 -2.93 -14.55
N SER A 485 -34.82 -3.03 -15.86
CA SER A 485 -33.75 -3.03 -16.87
C SER A 485 -34.19 -2.25 -18.10
N SER A 486 -33.28 -1.44 -18.65
CA SER A 486 -33.42 -0.81 -19.97
C SER A 486 -33.02 -1.76 -21.11
N LEU A 487 -32.26 -2.80 -20.78
CA LEU A 487 -31.80 -3.86 -21.68
C LEU A 487 -32.67 -5.11 -21.54
N THR A 488 -32.71 -5.97 -22.56
CA THR A 488 -33.50 -7.20 -22.49
C THR A 488 -32.76 -8.25 -21.65
N LEU A 489 -33.38 -8.67 -20.53
CA LEU A 489 -32.76 -9.62 -19.61
C LEU A 489 -32.43 -10.98 -20.23
N PRO A 490 -33.30 -11.58 -21.08
CA PRO A 490 -32.96 -12.86 -21.72
C PRO A 490 -31.69 -12.77 -22.60
N GLU A 491 -31.50 -11.67 -23.32
CA GLU A 491 -30.28 -11.47 -24.13
C GLU A 491 -29.06 -11.30 -23.23
N LEU A 492 -29.16 -10.52 -22.15
CA LEU A 492 -28.07 -10.36 -21.18
C LEU A 492 -27.68 -11.67 -20.49
N ILE A 493 -28.65 -12.55 -20.19
CA ILE A 493 -28.39 -13.87 -19.60
C ILE A 493 -27.64 -14.76 -20.60
N LEU A 494 -28.09 -14.78 -21.86
CA LEU A 494 -27.43 -15.54 -22.93
C LEU A 494 -26.01 -15.01 -23.20
N GLU A 495 -25.83 -13.69 -23.15
CA GLU A 495 -24.55 -13.02 -23.35
C GLU A 495 -23.59 -13.34 -22.19
N ALA A 496 -24.04 -13.30 -20.94
CA ALA A 496 -23.22 -13.62 -19.77
C ALA A 496 -22.83 -15.11 -19.68
N ALA A 497 -23.61 -16.00 -20.29
CA ALA A 497 -23.32 -17.44 -20.35
C ALA A 497 -22.24 -17.82 -21.38
N GLN A 498 -21.82 -16.88 -22.25
CA GLN A 498 -20.73 -17.11 -23.20
C GLN A 498 -19.40 -17.21 -22.44
N PRO A 499 -18.54 -18.20 -22.74
CA PRO A 499 -17.22 -18.28 -22.13
C PRO A 499 -16.41 -17.03 -22.50
N PRO A 500 -15.55 -16.51 -21.60
CA PRO A 500 -14.65 -15.43 -21.95
C PRO A 500 -13.78 -15.90 -23.12
N GLU A 501 -13.79 -15.15 -24.22
CA GLU A 501 -12.85 -15.35 -25.33
C GLU A 501 -11.44 -15.35 -24.72
N GLN A 502 -10.68 -16.42 -24.96
CA GLN A 502 -9.29 -16.51 -24.51
C GLN A 502 -8.56 -15.29 -25.06
N GLU A 503 -8.15 -14.37 -24.19
CA GLU A 503 -7.19 -13.33 -24.55
C GLU A 503 -5.94 -14.06 -25.04
N THR A 504 -5.75 -14.11 -26.36
CA THR A 504 -4.42 -14.27 -26.92
C THR A 504 -3.63 -13.10 -26.38
N ALA A 505 -2.62 -13.40 -25.56
CA ALA A 505 -1.70 -12.42 -24.99
C ALA A 505 -0.89 -11.73 -26.09
N GLU A 506 -1.54 -10.86 -26.85
CA GLU A 506 -0.93 -9.86 -27.72
C GLU A 506 -0.85 -8.53 -26.95
N GLY A 507 -0.27 -8.58 -25.75
CA GLY A 507 0.49 -7.41 -25.31
C GLY A 507 1.70 -7.28 -26.24
N GLN A 508 2.04 -6.07 -26.68
CA GLN A 508 3.27 -5.81 -27.43
C GLN A 508 4.46 -6.35 -26.64
N LYS A 509 4.89 -7.57 -26.94
CA LYS A 509 6.13 -8.11 -26.40
C LYS A 509 7.26 -7.37 -27.12
N PHE A 510 8.19 -6.84 -26.35
CA PHE A 510 9.32 -6.04 -26.85
C PHE A 510 10.36 -6.95 -27.50
N GLU A 511 11.08 -6.47 -28.51
CA GLU A 511 12.19 -7.23 -29.09
C GLU A 511 13.34 -7.40 -28.09
N ARG A 512 14.05 -8.53 -28.19
CA ARG A 512 15.27 -8.82 -27.42
C ARG A 512 16.24 -7.62 -27.46
N PRO A 513 16.70 -7.10 -26.31
CA PRO A 513 17.72 -6.05 -26.26
C PRO A 513 19.01 -6.48 -26.96
N ASP A 514 19.82 -5.51 -27.39
CA ASP A 514 21.15 -5.79 -27.93
C ASP A 514 22.07 -6.22 -26.77
N LEU A 515 22.27 -7.54 -26.64
CA LEU A 515 23.06 -8.18 -25.58
C LEU A 515 24.40 -8.64 -26.17
N ASP A 516 25.45 -8.64 -25.34
CA ASP A 516 26.76 -9.18 -25.71
C ASP A 516 26.75 -10.72 -25.96
N SER A 517 25.65 -11.40 -25.61
CA SER A 517 25.44 -12.82 -25.89
C SER A 517 24.85 -13.05 -27.29
N ASP A 518 25.40 -14.03 -28.01
CA ASP A 518 24.82 -14.52 -29.28
C ASP A 518 23.45 -15.18 -29.02
N TYR A 519 22.47 -14.88 -29.87
CA TYR A 519 21.17 -15.54 -29.80
C TYR A 519 21.29 -17.03 -30.13
N LEU A 520 20.85 -17.88 -29.19
CA LEU A 520 20.76 -19.33 -29.36
C LEU A 520 19.31 -19.79 -29.17
N ALA A 521 18.73 -20.33 -30.23
CA ALA A 521 17.35 -20.84 -30.22
C ALA A 521 17.20 -22.10 -29.35
N PRO A 522 16.01 -22.33 -28.74
CA PRO A 522 15.74 -23.51 -27.92
C PRO A 522 15.77 -24.80 -28.73
N ARG A 523 16.51 -25.80 -28.23
CA ARG A 523 16.82 -27.05 -28.95
C ARG A 523 15.88 -28.19 -28.56
N ASN A 524 15.30 -28.16 -27.37
CA ASN A 524 14.41 -29.19 -26.84
C ASN A 524 13.16 -28.60 -26.17
N ASP A 525 12.22 -29.45 -25.78
CA ASP A 525 10.92 -29.03 -25.21
C ASP A 525 11.06 -28.32 -23.87
N VAL A 526 12.06 -28.69 -23.06
CA VAL A 526 12.33 -28.03 -21.77
C VAL A 526 12.85 -26.61 -22.02
N GLU A 527 13.80 -26.44 -22.93
CA GLU A 527 14.31 -25.13 -23.32
C GLU A 527 13.21 -24.25 -23.94
N ARG A 528 12.32 -24.82 -24.77
CA ARG A 528 11.16 -24.10 -25.31
C ARG A 528 10.20 -23.61 -24.21
N MET A 529 9.93 -24.45 -23.22
CA MET A 529 9.06 -24.12 -22.11
C MET A 529 9.67 -23.01 -21.23
N LEU A 530 10.96 -23.10 -20.92
CA LEU A 530 11.67 -22.10 -20.12
C LEU A 530 11.75 -20.74 -20.84
N VAL A 531 12.03 -20.75 -22.15
CA VAL A 531 12.01 -19.53 -22.98
C VAL A 531 10.62 -18.91 -22.97
N ALA A 532 9.55 -19.69 -23.18
CA ALA A 532 8.19 -19.19 -23.17
C ALA A 532 7.80 -18.54 -21.82
N MET A 533 8.19 -19.16 -20.69
CA MET A 533 7.98 -18.60 -19.35
C MET A 533 8.72 -17.27 -19.16
N PHE A 534 9.97 -17.17 -19.64
CA PHE A 534 10.75 -15.94 -19.59
C PHE A 534 10.13 -14.84 -20.45
N GLU A 535 9.72 -15.16 -21.68
CA GLU A 535 9.07 -14.21 -22.59
C GLU A 535 7.74 -13.68 -22.03
N GLU A 536 6.98 -14.54 -21.35
CA GLU A 536 5.71 -14.19 -20.70
C GLU A 536 5.92 -13.30 -19.47
N LEU A 537 6.89 -13.66 -18.60
CA LEU A 537 7.18 -12.89 -17.39
C LEU A 537 7.81 -11.53 -17.65
N LEU A 538 8.65 -11.44 -18.68
CA LEU A 538 9.41 -10.23 -19.01
C LEU A 538 8.74 -9.40 -20.11
N GLY A 539 7.78 -9.97 -20.84
CA GLY A 539 7.15 -9.31 -21.97
C GLY A 539 8.12 -9.05 -23.12
N VAL A 540 9.10 -9.93 -23.33
CA VAL A 540 10.14 -9.82 -24.38
C VAL A 540 9.99 -11.00 -25.35
N GLN A 541 10.20 -10.82 -26.66
CA GLN A 541 10.25 -11.89 -27.67
C GLN A 541 11.68 -12.20 -28.09
N GLY A 542 11.92 -13.45 -28.48
CA GLY A 542 13.20 -13.89 -29.03
C GLY A 542 14.25 -14.13 -27.95
N VAL A 543 13.83 -14.59 -26.76
CA VAL A 543 14.76 -14.92 -25.66
C VAL A 543 15.58 -16.15 -26.03
N GLY A 544 16.91 -16.01 -26.01
CA GLY A 544 17.85 -17.09 -26.25
C GLY A 544 18.10 -17.94 -25.00
N VAL A 545 18.46 -19.21 -25.18
CA VAL A 545 18.64 -20.17 -24.06
C VAL A 545 19.80 -19.83 -23.10
N GLN A 546 20.68 -18.90 -23.47
CA GLN A 546 21.78 -18.43 -22.63
C GLN A 546 21.59 -16.99 -22.16
N ASP A 547 20.45 -16.37 -22.48
CA ASP A 547 20.18 -15.00 -22.07
C ASP A 547 19.93 -14.96 -20.56
N SER A 548 20.65 -14.06 -19.88
CA SER A 548 20.48 -13.82 -18.46
C SER A 548 19.12 -13.17 -18.22
N PHE A 549 18.34 -13.74 -17.31
CA PHE A 549 17.05 -13.20 -16.85
C PHE A 549 17.16 -11.72 -16.43
N PHE A 550 18.27 -11.34 -15.80
CA PHE A 550 18.51 -9.98 -15.31
C PHE A 550 18.86 -9.01 -16.46
N ASP A 551 19.61 -9.48 -17.45
CA ASP A 551 20.02 -8.66 -18.59
C ASP A 551 18.83 -8.40 -19.53
N LEU A 552 17.83 -9.29 -19.49
CA LEU A 552 16.53 -9.13 -20.15
C LEU A 552 15.54 -8.25 -19.36
N GLY A 553 15.98 -7.64 -18.24
CA GLY A 553 15.17 -6.74 -17.43
C GLY A 553 14.35 -7.41 -16.32
N GLY A 554 14.65 -8.67 -16.01
CA GLY A 554 14.07 -9.39 -14.88
C GLY A 554 14.71 -9.01 -13.55
N HIS A 555 13.90 -8.96 -12.49
CA HIS A 555 14.38 -8.76 -11.12
C HIS A 555 13.70 -9.73 -10.16
N SER A 556 14.21 -9.86 -8.93
CA SER A 556 13.78 -10.86 -7.96
C SER A 556 12.26 -10.88 -7.73
N LEU A 557 11.58 -9.73 -7.77
CA LEU A 557 10.12 -9.66 -7.66
C LEU A 557 9.35 -10.28 -8.85
N ILE A 558 9.89 -10.21 -10.07
CA ILE A 558 9.32 -10.88 -11.25
C ILE A 558 9.63 -12.39 -11.19
N ALA A 559 10.81 -12.77 -10.69
CA ALA A 559 11.18 -14.16 -10.50
C ALA A 559 10.28 -14.90 -9.48
N VAL A 560 9.74 -14.20 -8.48
CA VAL A 560 8.75 -14.78 -7.55
C VAL A 560 7.46 -15.20 -8.27
N ARG A 561 7.06 -14.51 -9.35
CA ARG A 561 5.89 -14.89 -10.16
C ARG A 561 6.09 -16.18 -10.97
N LEU A 562 7.32 -16.69 -11.07
CA LEU A 562 7.62 -17.97 -11.72
C LEU A 562 7.31 -19.18 -10.80
N PHE A 563 7.12 -18.94 -9.50
CA PHE A 563 6.79 -19.96 -8.49
C PHE A 563 5.34 -19.90 -7.98
N ALA A 564 4.56 -18.92 -8.46
CA ALA A 564 3.13 -18.79 -8.23
C ALA A 564 2.37 -19.35 -9.43
#